data_AF-A0A7S4HG19-F1
#
_entry.id   AF-A0A7S4HG19-F1
#
_cell.length_a   1.000
_cell.length_b   1.000
_cell.length_c   1.000
_cell.angle_alpha   90.00
_cell.angle_beta   90.00
_cell.angle_gamma   90.00
#
_symmetry.space_group_name_H-M   'P 1'
#
loop_
_entity.id
_entity.type
_entity.pdbx_description
1 polymer ?
#
loop_
_entity_poly.entity_id
_entity_poly.type
_entity_poly.pdbx_seq_one_letter_code
_entity_poly.pdbx_strand_id
1 'polypeptide(L)'
;PIPPPKPKPKPKPKEVMLDKTMGSIGSVVNTGPAPSQRQQAKKIQEQAEAKKGKKKLKVSKKERQEYETIEAEVEELEIAAVRAETALAEANAGKRLKQSEVLALAGESTAARIAADKKMERYMELEELMTAADS
;
A
#
# COMPACT_ATOMS: atom_id res chain seq x y z
N PRO A 1 -19.89 -7.27 36.57
CA PRO A 1 -20.10 -7.49 35.12
C PRO A 1 -21.49 -7.02 34.69
N ILE A 2 -21.57 -5.90 33.97
CA ILE A 2 -22.81 -5.29 33.51
C ILE A 2 -23.19 -5.93 32.16
N PRO A 3 -24.43 -6.44 31.98
CA PRO A 3 -24.84 -7.02 30.70
C PRO A 3 -24.91 -5.94 29.60
N PRO A 4 -24.57 -6.30 28.33
CA PRO A 4 -24.60 -5.34 27.24
C PRO A 4 -26.01 -4.81 26.97
N PRO A 5 -26.16 -3.52 26.62
CA PRO A 5 -27.45 -2.91 26.36
C PRO A 5 -28.13 -3.54 25.13
N LYS A 6 -29.44 -3.80 25.26
CA LYS A 6 -30.28 -4.38 24.20
C LYS A 6 -30.35 -3.46 22.97
N PRO A 7 -30.39 -4.02 21.74
CA PRO A 7 -30.44 -3.24 20.50
C PRO A 7 -31.77 -2.48 20.35
N LYS A 8 -31.68 -1.21 19.93
CA LYS A 8 -32.83 -0.33 19.68
C LYS A 8 -33.65 -0.80 18.47
N PRO A 9 -34.99 -0.65 18.47
CA PRO A 9 -35.85 -1.07 17.37
C PRO A 9 -35.68 -0.17 16.13
N LYS A 10 -35.71 -0.80 14.95
CA LYS A 10 -35.70 -0.11 13.63
C LYS A 10 -37.01 0.68 13.43
N PRO A 11 -36.98 1.86 12.78
CA PRO A 11 -38.21 2.60 12.47
C PRO A 11 -39.04 1.84 11.42
N LYS A 12 -40.35 1.72 11.66
CA LYS A 12 -41.32 1.21 10.66
C LYS A 12 -41.54 2.24 9.54
N PRO A 13 -41.88 1.81 8.31
CA PRO A 13 -42.20 2.73 7.21
C PRO A 13 -43.46 3.52 7.54
N LYS A 14 -43.44 4.83 7.28
CA LYS A 14 -44.63 5.68 7.36
C LYS A 14 -45.57 5.33 6.20
N GLU A 15 -46.73 4.79 6.51
CA GLU A 15 -47.90 4.81 5.63
C GLU A 15 -48.24 6.27 5.33
N VAL A 16 -48.14 6.65 4.06
CA VAL A 16 -48.67 7.93 3.58
C VAL A 16 -50.12 7.68 3.18
N MET A 17 -51.04 7.90 4.11
CA MET A 17 -52.43 8.18 3.77
C MET A 17 -52.47 9.53 3.05
N LEU A 18 -52.92 9.56 1.79
CA LEU A 18 -53.42 10.81 1.23
C LEU A 18 -54.66 10.55 0.37
N ASP A 19 -55.58 11.49 0.56
CA ASP A 19 -57.02 11.42 0.45
C ASP A 19 -57.58 11.26 -0.97
N LYS A 20 -58.77 10.67 -1.04
CA LYS A 20 -59.62 10.62 -2.23
C LYS A 20 -60.19 12.02 -2.47
N THR A 21 -59.79 12.66 -3.55
CA THR A 21 -60.58 13.76 -4.14
C THR A 21 -60.69 13.53 -5.64
N MET A 22 -61.93 13.39 -6.14
CA MET A 22 -62.27 13.23 -7.55
C MET A 22 -62.01 14.54 -8.31
N GLY A 23 -61.45 14.45 -9.53
CA GLY A 23 -61.53 15.55 -10.49
C GLY A 23 -60.50 15.50 -11.62
N SER A 24 -60.99 15.17 -12.81
CA SER A 24 -60.58 15.76 -14.09
C SER A 24 -59.34 15.21 -14.85
N ILE A 25 -59.65 14.36 -15.84
CA ILE A 25 -59.24 14.45 -17.26
C ILE A 25 -57.73 14.59 -17.58
N GLY A 26 -57.17 13.52 -18.16
CA GLY A 26 -56.21 13.64 -19.25
C GLY A 26 -54.72 13.58 -18.91
N SER A 27 -54.17 12.38 -18.73
CA SER A 27 -52.79 12.09 -19.16
C SER A 27 -52.58 10.58 -19.23
N VAL A 28 -52.60 10.02 -20.44
CA VAL A 28 -52.10 8.66 -20.70
C VAL A 28 -50.59 8.75 -20.61
N VAL A 29 -50.04 8.65 -19.40
CA VAL A 29 -48.61 8.45 -19.22
C VAL A 29 -48.34 6.98 -19.54
N ASN A 30 -47.90 6.72 -20.77
CA ASN A 30 -47.35 5.43 -21.17
C ASN A 30 -46.05 5.19 -20.40
N THR A 31 -46.16 4.79 -19.14
CA THR A 31 -45.05 4.22 -18.41
C THR A 31 -44.89 2.79 -18.93
N GLY A 32 -43.90 2.58 -19.79
CA GLY A 32 -43.50 1.24 -20.22
C GLY A 32 -43.31 0.29 -19.02
N PRO A 33 -43.34 -1.04 -19.24
CA PRO A 33 -43.39 -2.01 -18.15
C PRO A 33 -42.31 -1.74 -17.12
N ALA A 34 -42.74 -1.56 -15.86
CA ALA A 34 -41.84 -1.32 -14.73
C ALA A 34 -40.77 -2.43 -14.71
N PRO A 35 -39.49 -2.09 -14.56
CA PRO A 35 -38.42 -3.06 -14.62
C PRO A 35 -38.65 -4.12 -13.54
N SER A 36 -38.57 -5.40 -13.94
CA SER A 36 -38.80 -6.51 -13.00
C SER A 36 -37.80 -6.45 -11.85
N GLN A 37 -38.15 -7.01 -10.68
CA GLN A 37 -37.24 -7.05 -9.52
C GLN A 37 -35.84 -7.60 -9.89
N ARG A 38 -35.78 -8.53 -10.85
CA ARG A 38 -34.54 -9.08 -11.38
C ARG A 38 -33.69 -8.05 -12.15
N GLN A 39 -34.32 -7.16 -12.92
CA GLN A 39 -33.63 -6.08 -13.63
C GLN A 39 -33.15 -4.99 -12.66
N GLN A 40 -33.91 -4.71 -11.60
CA GLN A 40 -33.50 -3.79 -10.54
C GLN A 40 -32.32 -4.35 -9.75
N ALA A 41 -32.35 -5.64 -9.40
CA ALA A 41 -31.23 -6.31 -8.72
C ALA A 41 -29.95 -6.28 -9.56
N LYS A 42 -30.04 -6.52 -10.88
CA LYS A 42 -28.88 -6.40 -11.79
C LYS A 42 -28.30 -4.99 -11.81
N LYS A 43 -29.14 -3.95 -11.91
CA LYS A 43 -28.67 -2.55 -11.88
C LYS A 43 -28.03 -2.18 -10.54
N ILE A 44 -28.56 -2.68 -9.43
CA ILE A 44 -27.97 -2.46 -8.09
C ILE A 44 -26.62 -3.17 -8.00
N GLN A 45 -26.50 -4.39 -8.53
CA GLN A 45 -25.27 -5.16 -8.53
C GLN A 45 -24.20 -4.53 -9.44
N GLU A 46 -24.59 -4.08 -10.62
CA GLU A 46 -23.73 -3.36 -11.58
C GLU A 46 -23.29 -2.00 -11.02
N GLN A 47 -24.17 -1.27 -10.33
CA GLN A 47 -23.78 -0.06 -9.60
C GLN A 47 -22.91 -0.36 -8.37
N ALA A 48 -23.12 -1.48 -7.68
CA ALA A 48 -22.28 -1.88 -6.57
C ALA A 48 -20.88 -2.29 -7.04
N GLU A 49 -20.77 -2.93 -8.20
CA GLU A 49 -19.49 -3.26 -8.84
C GLU A 49 -18.80 -2.03 -9.41
N ALA A 50 -19.54 -1.10 -10.03
CA ALA A 50 -18.99 0.19 -10.47
C ALA A 50 -18.52 1.07 -9.29
N LYS A 51 -19.11 0.90 -8.09
CA LYS A 51 -18.69 1.58 -6.85
C LYS A 51 -17.55 0.89 -6.12
N LYS A 52 -17.12 -0.31 -6.53
CA LYS A 52 -15.84 -0.89 -6.08
C LYS A 52 -14.72 -0.11 -6.77
N GLY A 53 -14.45 1.09 -6.27
CA GLY A 53 -13.33 1.90 -6.71
C GLY A 53 -12.03 1.09 -6.66
N LYS A 54 -11.09 1.42 -7.55
CA LYS A 54 -9.75 0.83 -7.55
C LYS A 54 -9.17 0.93 -6.13
N LYS A 55 -8.76 -0.20 -5.56
CA LYS A 55 -8.09 -0.19 -4.25
C LYS A 55 -6.82 0.63 -4.39
N LYS A 56 -6.74 1.76 -3.68
CA LYS A 56 -5.49 2.53 -3.57
C LYS A 56 -4.43 1.64 -2.94
N LEU A 57 -3.24 1.63 -3.53
CA LEU A 57 -2.08 0.97 -2.94
C LEU A 57 -1.77 1.66 -1.61
N LYS A 58 -1.48 0.87 -0.58
CA LYS A 58 -1.17 1.40 0.76
C LYS A 58 0.26 1.03 1.10
N VAL A 59 1.07 2.06 1.29
CA VAL A 59 2.42 1.94 1.87
C VAL A 59 2.31 1.94 3.38
N SER A 60 2.99 1.00 4.03
CA SER A 60 3.10 0.93 5.48
C SER A 60 4.04 2.00 6.05
N LYS A 61 3.90 2.29 7.35
CA LYS A 61 4.83 3.20 8.05
C LYS A 61 6.28 2.70 7.99
N LYS A 62 6.47 1.38 8.02
CA LYS A 62 7.81 0.77 7.98
C LYS A 62 8.49 1.01 6.64
N GLU A 63 7.78 0.82 5.53
CA GLU A 63 8.31 1.06 4.18
C GLU A 63 8.66 2.53 3.94
N ARG A 64 7.86 3.47 4.49
CA ARG A 64 8.20 4.90 4.42
C ARG A 64 9.47 5.23 5.20
N GLN A 65 9.59 4.69 6.41
CA GLN A 65 10.79 4.90 7.23
C GLN A 65 12.03 4.27 6.60
N GLU A 66 11.90 3.07 6.03
CA GLU A 66 12.98 2.42 5.30
C GLU A 66 13.41 3.27 4.10
N TYR A 67 12.47 3.78 3.32
CA TYR A 67 12.78 4.67 2.19
C TYR A 67 13.50 5.96 2.61
N GLU A 68 13.15 6.51 3.78
CA GLU A 68 13.78 7.72 4.33
C GLU A 68 15.23 7.48 4.79
N THR A 69 15.60 6.26 5.22
CA THR A 69 16.92 5.97 5.80
C THR A 69 17.85 5.18 4.88
N ILE A 70 17.32 4.52 3.86
CA ILE A 70 18.08 3.55 3.07
C ILE A 70 19.25 4.17 2.30
N GLU A 71 19.16 5.43 1.84
CA GLU A 71 20.28 6.14 1.20
C GLU A 71 21.46 6.32 2.17
N ALA A 72 21.18 6.73 3.41
CA ALA A 72 22.20 6.87 4.46
C ALA A 72 22.80 5.50 4.83
N GLU A 73 21.98 4.47 4.91
CA GLU A 73 22.45 3.10 5.16
C GLU A 73 23.33 2.55 4.02
N VAL A 74 23.08 2.95 2.78
CA VAL A 74 23.94 2.64 1.62
C VAL A 74 25.27 3.38 1.74
N GLU A 75 25.24 4.69 2.04
CA GLU A 75 26.46 5.49 2.23
C GLU A 75 27.37 4.88 3.31
N GLU A 76 26.81 4.45 4.44
CA GLU A 76 27.56 3.78 5.50
C GLU A 76 28.24 2.49 5.03
N LEU A 77 27.55 1.70 4.20
CA LEU A 77 28.10 0.46 3.63
C LEU A 77 29.19 0.72 2.60
N GLU A 78 29.04 1.75 1.77
CA GLU A 78 30.08 2.18 0.82
C GLU A 78 31.33 2.67 1.56
N ILE A 79 31.16 3.47 2.62
CA ILE A 79 32.25 3.89 3.49
C ILE A 79 32.93 2.68 4.14
N ALA A 80 32.17 1.70 4.61
CA ALA A 80 32.72 0.47 5.20
C ALA A 80 33.54 -0.32 4.17
N ALA A 81 33.07 -0.44 2.93
CA ALA A 81 33.80 -1.09 1.85
C ALA A 81 35.13 -0.37 1.57
N VAL A 82 35.10 0.96 1.41
CA VAL A 82 36.29 1.77 1.16
C VAL A 82 37.29 1.68 2.31
N ARG A 83 36.83 1.66 3.56
CA ARG A 83 37.70 1.49 4.73
C ARG A 83 38.40 0.13 4.73
N ALA A 84 37.66 -0.95 4.45
CA ALA A 84 38.23 -2.29 4.38
C ALA A 84 39.27 -2.42 3.25
N GLU A 85 39.01 -1.80 2.09
CA GLU A 85 39.97 -1.77 0.98
C GLU A 85 41.21 -0.92 1.29
N THR A 86 41.02 0.23 1.93
CA THR A 86 42.13 1.09 2.34
C THR A 86 43.02 0.34 3.34
N ALA A 87 42.43 -0.36 4.32
CA ALA A 87 43.17 -1.18 5.26
C ALA A 87 43.96 -2.31 4.58
N LEU A 88 43.39 -2.95 3.55
CA LEU A 88 44.11 -3.93 2.73
C LEU A 88 45.28 -3.30 1.95
N ALA A 89 45.07 -2.13 1.36
CA ALA A 89 46.10 -1.43 0.60
C ALA A 89 47.27 -1.01 1.51
N GLU A 90 46.98 -0.47 2.70
CA GLU A 90 47.97 -0.11 3.71
C GLU A 90 48.76 -1.33 4.21
N ALA A 91 48.07 -2.46 4.45
CA ALA A 91 48.70 -3.71 4.82
C ALA A 91 49.66 -4.23 3.73
N ASN A 92 49.29 -4.10 2.46
CA ASN A 92 50.13 -4.47 1.34
C ASN A 92 51.35 -3.55 1.18
N ALA A 93 51.22 -2.27 1.55
CA ALA A 93 52.27 -1.26 1.40
C ALA A 93 53.29 -1.20 2.56
N GLY A 94 52.93 -1.65 3.78
CA GLY A 94 53.78 -1.46 4.96
C GLY A 94 53.84 -2.63 5.93
N LYS A 95 52.69 -3.04 6.50
CA LYS A 95 52.64 -4.06 7.54
C LYS A 95 51.96 -5.32 7.02
N ARG A 96 52.75 -6.38 6.80
CA ARG A 96 52.22 -7.70 6.42
C ARG A 96 51.23 -8.20 7.48
N LEU A 97 49.95 -8.20 7.12
CA LEU A 97 48.90 -8.88 7.85
C LEU A 97 49.04 -10.40 7.73
N LYS A 98 48.45 -11.13 8.67
CA LYS A 98 48.29 -12.58 8.53
C LYS A 98 47.30 -12.86 7.40
N GLN A 99 47.47 -13.98 6.70
CA GLN A 99 46.59 -14.37 5.60
C GLN A 99 45.11 -14.40 6.02
N SER A 100 44.81 -14.82 7.25
CA SER A 100 43.45 -14.81 7.81
C SER A 100 42.85 -13.40 7.91
N GLU A 101 43.66 -12.40 8.26
CA GLU A 101 43.24 -11.00 8.38
C GLU A 101 43.03 -10.37 7.00
N VAL A 102 43.88 -10.72 6.03
CA VAL A 102 43.72 -10.30 4.62
C VAL A 102 42.40 -10.84 4.05
N LEU A 103 42.12 -12.13 4.28
CA LEU A 103 40.86 -12.74 3.82
C LEU A 103 39.64 -12.13 4.51
N ALA A 104 39.75 -11.78 5.79
CA ALA A 104 38.68 -11.11 6.52
C ALA A 104 38.36 -9.74 5.93
N LEU A 105 39.37 -8.87 5.74
CA LEU A 105 39.16 -7.54 5.16
C LEU A 105 38.64 -7.59 3.71
N ALA A 106 39.11 -8.55 2.92
CA ALA A 106 38.60 -8.75 1.56
C ALA A 106 37.13 -9.20 1.56
N GLY A 107 36.78 -10.07 2.51
CA GLY A 107 35.41 -10.51 2.77
C GLY A 107 34.52 -9.36 3.22
N GLU A 108 34.99 -8.51 4.14
CA GLU A 108 34.28 -7.33 4.64
C GLU A 108 33.99 -6.32 3.53
N SER A 109 34.98 -5.99 2.68
CA SER A 109 34.78 -5.11 1.53
C SER A 109 33.73 -5.68 0.57
N THR A 110 33.86 -6.96 0.20
CA THR A 110 32.93 -7.61 -0.73
C THR A 110 31.52 -7.69 -0.14
N ALA A 111 31.40 -8.04 1.14
CA ALA A 111 30.12 -8.13 1.83
C ALA A 111 29.43 -6.76 1.96
N ALA A 112 30.20 -5.71 2.27
CA ALA A 112 29.68 -4.34 2.36
C ALA A 112 29.15 -3.85 1.01
N ARG A 113 29.86 -4.11 -0.10
CA ARG A 113 29.39 -3.80 -1.46
C ARG A 113 28.11 -4.54 -1.83
N ILE A 114 28.08 -5.86 -1.61
CA ILE A 114 26.89 -6.65 -1.89
C ILE A 114 25.69 -6.17 -1.04
N ALA A 115 25.93 -5.76 0.20
CA ALA A 115 24.88 -5.22 1.05
C ALA A 115 24.39 -3.84 0.56
N ALA A 116 25.29 -2.98 0.08
CA ALA A 116 24.95 -1.70 -0.52
C ALA A 116 24.09 -1.90 -1.79
N ASP A 117 24.53 -2.79 -2.69
CA ASP A 117 23.79 -3.11 -3.92
C ASP A 117 22.36 -3.60 -3.62
N LYS A 118 22.21 -4.54 -2.68
CA LYS A 118 20.89 -5.05 -2.26
C LYS A 118 20.01 -3.96 -1.66
N LYS A 119 20.59 -3.02 -0.91
CA LYS A 119 19.83 -1.88 -0.39
C LYS A 119 19.43 -0.92 -1.49
N MET A 120 20.26 -0.72 -2.50
CA MET A 120 19.88 0.08 -3.68
C MET A 120 18.77 -0.59 -4.50
N GLU A 121 18.80 -1.90 -4.69
CA GLU A 121 17.68 -2.65 -5.29
C GLU A 121 16.39 -2.44 -4.49
N ARG A 122 16.47 -2.55 -3.16
CA ARG A 122 15.35 -2.30 -2.26
C ARG A 122 14.85 -0.86 -2.30
N TYR A 123 15.74 0.12 -2.46
CA TYR A 123 15.36 1.53 -2.62
C TYR A 123 14.52 1.74 -3.87
N MET A 124 14.91 1.12 -5.00
CA MET A 124 14.14 1.18 -6.24
C MET A 124 12.74 0.54 -6.08
N GLU A 125 12.66 -0.61 -5.41
CA GLU A 125 11.36 -1.24 -5.10
C GLU A 125 10.44 -0.32 -4.26
N LEU A 126 11.02 0.35 -3.26
CA LEU A 126 10.29 1.27 -2.40
C LEU A 126 9.87 2.53 -3.17
N GLU A 127 10.72 3.07 -4.04
CA GLU A 127 10.42 4.22 -4.91
C GLU A 127 9.22 3.93 -5.82
N GLU A 128 9.21 2.76 -6.48
CA GLU A 128 8.09 2.29 -7.29
C GLU A 128 6.81 2.18 -6.45
N LEU A 129 6.92 1.64 -5.22
CA LEU A 129 5.79 1.49 -4.30
C LEU A 129 5.22 2.85 -3.85
N MET A 130 6.08 3.81 -3.52
CA MET A 130 5.65 5.18 -3.16
C MET A 130 4.94 5.84 -4.32
N THR A 131 5.56 5.80 -5.51
CA THR A 131 5.02 6.40 -6.74
C THR A 131 3.66 5.80 -7.10
N ALA A 132 3.51 4.48 -7.00
CA ALA A 132 2.26 3.79 -7.29
C ALA A 132 1.16 4.04 -6.24
N ALA A 133 1.52 4.39 -5.02
CA ALA A 133 0.56 4.75 -3.97
C ALA A 133 0.08 6.20 -4.04
N ASP A 134 0.93 7.09 -4.54
CA ASP A 134 0.63 8.51 -4.70
C ASP A 134 -0.06 8.83 -6.05
N SER A 135 -0.07 7.87 -7.00
CA SER A 135 -0.81 7.90 -8.28
C SER A 135 -2.30 7.57 -8.14
#